data_AF-A0A7J2HTE4-F1
#
_entry.id   AF-A0A7J2HTE4-F1
#
_cell.length_a   1.000
_cell.length_b   1.000
_cell.length_c   1.000
_cell.angle_alpha   90.00
_cell.angle_beta   90.00
_cell.angle_gamma   90.00
#
_symmetry.space_group_name_H-M   'P 1'
#
loop_
_entity.id
_entity.type
_entity.pdbx_description
1 polymer ?
#
loop_
_entity_poly.entity_id
_entity_poly.type
_entity_poly.pdbx_seq_one_letter_code
_entity_poly.pdbx_strand_id
1 'polypeptide(L)'
;SRGGHGHAGMHKHKWTWVLKYAPDYFGRRGFHRPNRREIRALNLIQLSSLVENLERRGELKTVEGVPLLNLSELGVGKLVGRGRLDRKLIVVVDRWTERAERAVKEAGGRILKPEELRAAG
;
A
#
# COMPACT_ATOMS: atom_id res chain seq x y z
N SER A 1 -38.91 6.16 27.22
CA SER A 1 -38.38 7.32 26.46
C SER A 1 -36.91 7.07 26.13
N ARG A 2 -36.45 7.36 24.89
CA ARG A 2 -35.05 7.10 24.44
C ARG A 2 -34.00 8.09 24.97
N GLY A 3 -34.41 9.02 25.85
CA GLY A 3 -33.52 10.03 26.44
C GLY A 3 -33.01 11.04 25.42
N GLY A 4 -33.88 11.54 24.55
CA GLY A 4 -33.55 12.47 23.45
C GLY A 4 -33.31 11.77 22.10
N HIS A 5 -33.13 12.55 21.04
CA HIS A 5 -32.89 12.07 19.68
C HIS A 5 -31.39 12.10 19.34
N GLY A 6 -30.89 11.08 18.65
CA GLY A 6 -29.48 10.98 18.27
C GLY A 6 -28.48 11.05 19.44
N HIS A 7 -27.43 11.86 19.27
CA HIS A 7 -26.33 12.05 20.21
C HIS A 7 -26.65 12.98 21.40
N ALA A 8 -27.91 13.41 21.55
CA ALA A 8 -28.33 14.18 22.70
C ALA A 8 -28.06 13.43 24.02
N GLY A 9 -27.53 14.15 25.01
CA GLY A 9 -27.23 13.62 26.34
C GLY A 9 -25.82 13.04 26.52
N MET A 10 -24.96 13.07 25.49
CA MET A 10 -23.61 12.49 25.55
C MET A 10 -22.66 13.17 26.55
N HIS A 11 -22.92 14.40 26.97
CA HIS A 11 -22.25 15.07 28.12
C HIS A 11 -23.15 15.14 29.37
N LYS A 12 -24.25 14.38 29.42
CA LYS A 12 -25.23 14.37 30.51
C LYS A 12 -25.62 12.94 30.88
N HIS A 13 -26.89 12.56 30.74
CA HIS A 13 -27.42 11.25 31.13
C HIS A 13 -26.94 10.07 30.28
N LYS A 14 -26.20 10.31 29.18
CA LYS A 14 -25.49 9.27 28.42
C LYS A 14 -23.96 9.30 28.63
N TRP A 15 -23.46 10.06 29.61
CA TRP A 15 -22.02 10.21 29.84
C TRP A 15 -21.33 8.87 30.17
N THR A 16 -21.95 8.02 30.99
CA THR A 16 -21.43 6.67 31.29
C THR A 16 -21.28 5.82 30.03
N TRP A 17 -22.20 5.96 29.07
CA TRP A 17 -22.10 5.26 27.78
C TRP A 17 -20.94 5.79 26.95
N VAL A 18 -20.72 7.11 26.93
CA VAL A 18 -19.57 7.72 26.26
C VAL A 18 -18.26 7.24 26.86
N LEU A 19 -18.12 7.29 28.19
CA LEU A 19 -16.91 6.79 28.86
C LEU A 19 -16.62 5.31 28.56
N LYS A 20 -17.65 4.47 28.46
CA LYS A 20 -17.49 3.03 28.23
C LYS A 20 -17.23 2.67 26.77
N TYR A 21 -17.92 3.31 25.84
CA TYR A 21 -17.97 2.86 24.43
C TYR A 21 -17.38 3.87 23.44
N ALA A 22 -17.27 5.14 23.82
CA ALA A 22 -16.75 6.20 22.96
C ALA A 22 -15.92 7.22 23.77
N PRO A 23 -14.87 6.78 24.50
CA PRO A 23 -14.12 7.65 25.41
C PRO A 23 -13.45 8.83 24.68
N ASP A 24 -13.13 8.63 23.40
CA ASP A 24 -12.50 9.60 22.53
C ASP A 24 -13.48 10.45 21.71
N TYR A 25 -14.79 10.37 22.00
CA TYR A 25 -15.82 11.05 21.22
C TYR A 25 -15.68 12.58 21.29
N PHE A 26 -15.24 13.10 22.43
CA PHE A 26 -15.02 14.52 22.64
C PHE A 26 -13.52 14.82 22.75
N GLY A 27 -13.11 15.98 22.23
CA GLY A 27 -11.72 16.43 22.20
C GLY A 27 -11.19 16.60 20.79
N ARG A 28 -9.99 17.19 20.68
CA ARG A 28 -9.26 17.33 19.42
C ARG A 28 -7.89 16.68 19.59
N ARG A 29 -7.48 15.84 18.66
CA ARG A 29 -6.17 15.18 18.66
C ARG A 29 -5.46 15.42 17.34
N GLY A 30 -4.23 15.92 17.41
CA GLY A 30 -3.39 16.20 16.25
C GLY A 30 -3.87 17.40 15.40
N PHE A 31 -3.35 17.47 14.18
CA PHE A 31 -3.63 18.53 13.21
C PHE A 31 -3.97 17.92 11.85
N HIS A 32 -4.93 18.51 11.14
CA HIS A 32 -5.28 18.09 9.78
C HIS A 32 -4.39 18.80 8.76
N ARG A 33 -3.52 18.06 8.07
CA ARG A 33 -2.67 18.59 7.01
C ARG A 33 -3.47 18.66 5.69
N PRO A 34 -3.75 19.86 5.13
CA PRO A 34 -4.56 20.00 3.92
C PRO A 34 -3.91 19.39 2.68
N ASN A 35 -2.58 19.44 2.59
CA ASN A 35 -1.83 18.95 1.42
C ASN A 35 -1.35 17.50 1.59
N ARG A 36 -2.12 16.64 2.28
CA ARG A 36 -1.76 15.23 2.49
C ARG A 36 -1.65 14.52 1.13
N ARG A 37 -0.48 13.94 0.86
CA ARG A 37 -0.27 13.08 -0.31
C ARG A 37 -0.46 11.64 0.12
N GLU A 38 -1.34 10.92 -0.56
CA GLU A 38 -1.51 9.49 -0.37
C GLU A 38 -0.66 8.74 -1.40
N ILE A 39 0.21 7.85 -0.92
CA ILE A 39 1.05 7.01 -1.77
C ILE A 39 0.49 5.60 -1.68
N ARG A 40 0.00 5.08 -2.80
CA ARG A 40 -0.44 3.70 -2.86
C ARG A 40 0.76 2.77 -2.71
N ALA A 41 0.69 1.90 -1.70
CA ALA A 41 1.71 0.90 -1.43
C ALA A 41 1.22 -0.50 -1.86
N LEU A 42 2.12 -1.30 -2.40
CA LEU A 42 1.88 -2.70 -2.75
C LEU A 42 2.83 -3.60 -1.96
N ASN A 43 2.36 -4.77 -1.55
CA ASN A 43 3.17 -5.76 -0.84
C ASN A 43 3.56 -6.95 -1.75
N LEU A 44 4.52 -7.76 -1.31
CA LEU A 44 5.08 -8.86 -2.12
C LEU A 44 4.05 -9.97 -2.41
N ILE A 45 3.13 -10.22 -1.49
CA ILE A 45 2.02 -11.18 -1.70
C ILE A 45 1.15 -10.71 -2.87
N GLN A 46 0.72 -9.44 -2.82
CA GLN A 46 -0.07 -8.84 -3.90
C GLN A 46 0.71 -8.79 -5.21
N LEU A 47 2.03 -8.54 -5.14
CA LEU A 47 2.91 -8.56 -6.31
C LEU A 47 2.89 -9.93 -7.00
N SER A 48 3.05 -11.01 -6.24
CA SER A 48 3.03 -12.38 -6.78
C SER A 48 1.68 -12.69 -7.45
N SER A 49 0.57 -12.38 -6.79
CA SER A 49 -0.76 -12.57 -7.37
C SER A 49 -0.97 -11.73 -8.63
N LEU A 50 -0.44 -10.51 -8.66
CA LEU A 50 -0.54 -9.62 -9.82
C LEU A 50 0.23 -10.18 -11.01
N VAL A 51 1.46 -10.66 -10.79
CA VAL A 51 2.27 -11.32 -11.83
C VAL A 51 1.54 -12.54 -12.40
N GLU A 52 1.04 -13.44 -11.55
CA GLU A 52 0.31 -14.63 -12.00
C GLU A 52 -0.95 -14.30 -12.80
N ASN A 53 -1.62 -13.21 -12.46
CA ASN A 53 -2.81 -12.75 -13.19
C ASN A 53 -2.45 -12.16 -14.57
N LEU A 54 -1.36 -11.39 -14.65
CA LEU A 54 -0.87 -10.85 -15.93
C LEU A 54 -0.31 -11.94 -16.83
N GLU A 55 0.39 -12.91 -16.26
CA GLU A 55 0.89 -14.10 -16.96
C GLU A 55 -0.26 -14.89 -17.59
N ARG A 56 -1.34 -15.14 -16.81
CA ARG A 56 -2.55 -15.80 -17.32
C ARG A 56 -3.26 -15.04 -18.44
N ARG A 57 -3.10 -13.72 -18.50
CA ARG A 57 -3.69 -12.86 -19.54
C ARG A 57 -2.76 -12.66 -20.74
N GLY A 58 -1.49 -13.09 -20.66
CA GLY A 58 -0.49 -12.82 -21.69
C GLY A 58 -0.04 -11.36 -21.79
N GLU A 59 -0.33 -10.54 -20.78
CA GLU A 59 -0.01 -9.11 -20.74
C GLU A 59 1.34 -8.82 -20.05
N LEU A 60 2.02 -9.86 -19.58
CA LEU A 60 3.27 -9.74 -18.86
C LEU A 60 4.42 -9.39 -19.82
N LYS A 61 4.92 -8.17 -19.72
CA LYS A 61 6.11 -7.74 -20.47
C LYS A 61 7.34 -8.50 -19.97
N THR A 62 8.20 -8.91 -20.89
CA THR A 62 9.49 -9.54 -20.57
C THR A 62 10.62 -8.73 -21.19
N VAL A 63 11.71 -8.58 -20.45
CA VAL A 63 12.95 -7.95 -20.90
C VAL A 63 14.07 -8.94 -20.64
N GLU A 64 14.84 -9.30 -21.67
CA GLU A 64 15.92 -10.29 -21.59
C GLU A 64 15.48 -11.64 -21.00
N GLY A 65 14.24 -12.05 -21.28
CA GLY A 65 13.66 -13.30 -20.75
C GLY A 65 13.24 -13.25 -19.28
N VAL A 66 13.30 -12.08 -18.62
CA VAL A 66 12.83 -11.86 -17.25
C VAL A 66 11.54 -11.04 -17.25
N PRO A 67 10.51 -11.41 -16.47
CA PRO A 67 9.30 -10.60 -16.35
C PRO A 67 9.59 -9.21 -15.78
N LEU A 68 9.15 -8.19 -16.52
CA LEU A 68 9.19 -6.79 -16.13
C LEU A 68 7.80 -6.35 -15.68
N LEU A 69 7.71 -5.83 -14.46
CA LEU A 69 6.49 -5.29 -13.91
C LEU A 69 6.68 -3.82 -13.53
N ASN A 70 5.98 -2.93 -14.25
CA ASN A 70 5.98 -1.51 -13.95
C ASN A 70 4.84 -1.15 -12.98
N LEU A 71 5.18 -0.95 -11.71
CA LEU A 71 4.23 -0.56 -10.68
C LEU A 71 3.87 0.92 -10.73
N SER A 72 4.78 1.77 -11.22
CA SER A 72 4.50 3.20 -11.39
C SER A 72 3.43 3.45 -12.46
N GLU A 73 3.41 2.69 -13.56
CA GLU A 73 2.32 2.69 -14.55
C GLU A 73 0.97 2.26 -13.95
N LEU A 74 1.00 1.38 -12.93
CA LEU A 74 -0.19 0.90 -12.22
C LEU A 74 -0.63 1.84 -11.07
N GLY A 75 -0.01 3.02 -10.96
CA GLY A 75 -0.32 4.01 -9.92
C GLY A 75 0.13 3.61 -8.52
N VAL A 76 1.10 2.70 -8.41
CA VAL A 76 1.71 2.28 -7.14
C VAL A 76 3.04 3.01 -6.96
N GLY A 77 3.12 3.83 -5.91
CA GLY A 77 4.32 4.63 -5.64
C GLY A 77 5.28 4.02 -4.61
N LYS A 78 4.92 2.89 -3.96
CA LYS A 78 5.79 2.24 -2.98
C LYS A 78 5.65 0.73 -2.94
N LEU A 79 6.78 0.00 -2.97
CA LEU A 79 6.83 -1.44 -2.69
C LEU A 79 7.22 -1.73 -1.24
N VAL A 80 6.49 -2.63 -0.57
CA VAL A 80 6.68 -2.97 0.85
C VAL A 80 6.93 -4.47 1.02
N GLY A 81 7.90 -4.82 1.86
CA GLY A 81 8.41 -6.19 2.00
C GLY A 81 7.54 -7.15 2.83
N ARG A 82 6.21 -7.05 2.79
CA ARG A 82 5.34 -8.04 3.45
C ARG A 82 5.07 -9.21 2.49
N GLY A 83 5.45 -10.42 2.91
CA GLY A 83 5.33 -11.64 2.11
C GLY A 83 6.68 -12.21 1.71
N ARG A 84 6.64 -13.21 0.84
CA ARG A 84 7.79 -13.84 0.20
C ARG A 84 7.65 -13.72 -1.31
N LEU A 85 8.77 -13.65 -2.00
CA LEU A 85 8.83 -13.65 -3.45
C LEU A 85 9.74 -14.79 -3.88
N ASP A 86 9.21 -15.75 -4.65
CA ASP A 86 9.94 -16.96 -5.06
C ASP A 86 10.33 -16.94 -6.55
N ARG A 87 9.91 -15.91 -7.28
CA ARG A 87 10.16 -15.77 -8.72
C ARG A 87 11.06 -14.59 -9.00
N LYS A 88 11.95 -14.75 -9.98
CA LYS A 88 12.81 -13.68 -10.49
C LYS A 88 11.96 -12.66 -11.25
N LEU A 89 12.00 -11.40 -10.81
CA LEU A 89 11.24 -10.29 -11.42
C LEU A 89 12.10 -9.03 -11.51
N ILE A 90 11.84 -8.22 -12.54
CA ILE A 90 12.29 -6.83 -12.60
C ILE A 90 11.11 -5.95 -12.22
N VAL A 91 11.20 -5.22 -11.11
CA VAL A 91 10.11 -4.39 -10.60
C VAL A 91 10.48 -2.91 -10.75
N VAL A 92 9.64 -2.13 -11.41
CA VAL A 92 9.85 -0.69 -11.57
C VAL A 92 8.93 0.07 -10.62
N VAL A 93 9.49 0.82 -9.69
CA VAL A 93 8.72 1.57 -8.67
C VAL A 93 9.53 2.76 -8.13
N ASP A 94 8.85 3.85 -7.77
CA ASP A 94 9.51 5.07 -7.27
C ASP A 94 10.21 4.88 -5.92
N ARG A 95 9.60 4.08 -5.03
CA ARG A 95 10.09 3.88 -3.66
C ARG A 95 9.92 2.44 -3.25
N TRP A 96 10.82 1.95 -2.40
CA TRP A 96 10.72 0.63 -1.80
C TRP A 96 11.25 0.63 -0.37
N THR A 97 10.87 -0.37 0.41
CA THR A 97 11.47 -0.63 1.73
C THR A 97 12.70 -1.51 1.59
N GLU A 98 13.69 -1.38 2.49
CA GLU A 98 14.87 -2.27 2.51
C GLU A 98 14.49 -3.76 2.52
N ARG A 99 13.44 -4.12 3.28
CA ARG A 99 12.94 -5.49 3.34
C ARG A 99 12.44 -5.99 1.98
N ALA A 100 11.81 -5.12 1.18
CA ALA A 100 11.38 -5.48 -0.16
C ALA A 100 12.58 -5.67 -1.09
N GLU A 101 13.58 -4.80 -0.99
CA GLU A 101 14.81 -4.90 -1.78
C GLU A 101 15.56 -6.21 -1.49
N ARG A 102 15.72 -6.58 -0.22
CA ARG A 102 16.35 -7.85 0.16
C ARG A 102 15.58 -9.04 -0.42
N ALA A 103 14.26 -9.08 -0.24
CA ALA A 103 13.44 -10.17 -0.75
C ALA A 103 13.49 -10.29 -2.29
N VAL A 104 13.51 -9.17 -3.01
CA VAL A 104 13.63 -9.20 -4.48
C VAL A 104 15.02 -9.66 -4.92
N LYS A 105 16.09 -9.23 -4.23
CA LYS A 105 17.46 -9.68 -4.51
C LYS A 105 17.64 -11.17 -4.21
N GLU A 106 17.08 -11.67 -3.11
CA GLU A 106 17.08 -13.09 -2.74
C GLU A 106 16.38 -13.96 -3.79
N ALA A 107 15.30 -13.46 -4.39
CA ALA A 107 14.61 -14.10 -5.51
C ALA A 107 15.38 -14.00 -6.85
N GLY A 108 16.58 -13.40 -6.87
CA GLY A 108 17.39 -13.15 -8.07
C GLY A 108 16.88 -12.03 -8.96
N GLY A 109 15.92 -11.24 -8.49
CA GLY A 109 15.32 -10.11 -9.19
C GLY A 109 16.07 -8.79 -8.99
N ARG A 110 15.55 -7.72 -9.61
CA ARG A 110 16.08 -6.35 -9.48
C ARG A 110 14.93 -5.36 -9.36
N ILE A 111 15.18 -4.26 -8.64
CA ILE A 111 14.26 -3.12 -8.56
C ILE A 111 14.90 -1.97 -9.32
N LEU A 112 14.13 -1.30 -10.16
CA LEU A 112 14.54 -0.14 -10.94
C LEU A 112 13.64 1.06 -10.62
N LYS A 113 14.18 2.27 -10.72
CA LYS A 113 13.37 3.48 -10.74
C LYS A 113 12.76 3.70 -12.13
N PRO A 114 11.61 4.38 -12.24
CA PRO A 114 11.02 4.71 -13.54
C PRO A 114 11.95 5.52 -14.46
N GLU A 115 12.84 6.33 -13.88
CA GLU A 115 13.85 7.10 -14.61
C GLU A 115 14.89 6.18 -15.29
N GLU A 116 15.31 5.12 -14.61
CA GLU A 116 16.31 4.17 -15.11
C GLU A 116 15.75 3.33 -16.27
N LEU A 117 14.45 3.03 -16.26
CA LEU A 117 13.78 2.37 -17.38
C LEU A 117 13.77 3.23 -18.64
N ARG A 118 13.61 4.55 -18.50
CA ARG A 118 13.56 5.50 -19.63
C ARG A 118 14.93 5.78 -20.24
N ALA A 119 16.01 5.65 -19.48
CA ALA A 119 17.37 5.89 -19.96
C ALA A 119 17.95 4.71 -20.78
N ALA A 120 17.32 3.55 -20.74
CA ALA A 120 17.78 2.32 -21.40
C ALA A 120 17.11 2.05 -22.76
N GLY A 121 16.21 2.92 -23.22
CA GLY A 121 15.55 2.86 -24.52
C GLY A 121 15.86 4.08 -25.36
#